data_AF-A0AAN8ZD75-F1
#
_entry.id   AF-A0AAN8ZD75-F1
#
_cell.length_a   1.000
_cell.length_b   1.000
_cell.length_c   1.000
_cell.angle_alpha   90.00
_cell.angle_beta   90.00
_cell.angle_gamma   90.00
#
_symmetry.space_group_name_H-M   'P 1'
#
loop_
_entity.id
_entity.type
_entity.pdbx_description
1 polymer ?
#
loop_
_entity_poly.entity_id
_entity_poly.type
_entity_poly.pdbx_seq_one_letter_code
_entity_poly.pdbx_strand_id
1 'polypeptide(L)'
;MKFVKFVPANMDEVCEGKEFSFPKEEVKILAYWNQINAFHSASGRHVTRRVGWDCHGLPMEFEIDRKLGIKTRQEVIAMVIVKYNEEFRGMVTRYVAEWEKSMTRTG
;
A
#
# COMPACT_ATOMS: atom_id res chain seq x y z
N MET A 1 -14.12 -3.31 8.05
CA MET A 1 -13.00 -3.76 7.20
C MET A 1 -12.01 -2.62 7.16
N LYS A 2 -10.74 -2.85 7.52
CA LYS A 2 -9.72 -1.79 7.48
C LYS A 2 -9.20 -1.71 6.06
N PHE A 3 -9.38 -0.59 5.36
CA PHE A 3 -8.72 -0.35 4.09
C PHE A 3 -7.48 0.47 4.35
N VAL A 4 -6.31 -0.11 4.11
CA VAL A 4 -5.06 0.64 4.10
C VAL A 4 -4.78 1.03 2.67
N LYS A 5 -4.70 2.34 2.44
CA LYS A 5 -4.25 2.86 1.16
C LYS A 5 -2.75 2.76 1.12
N PHE A 6 -2.23 2.20 0.02
CA PHE A 6 -0.82 2.35 -0.31
C PHE A 6 -0.61 3.81 -0.75
N VAL A 7 -0.51 4.72 0.21
CA VAL A 7 -0.11 6.10 -0.04
C VAL A 7 1.34 6.24 0.41
N PRO A 8 2.27 6.49 -0.51
CA PRO A 8 3.60 6.93 -0.13
C PRO A 8 3.49 8.22 0.69
N ALA A 9 4.39 8.41 1.66
CA ALA A 9 4.29 9.49 2.65
C ALA A 9 4.12 10.88 2.02
N ASN A 10 4.63 11.08 0.80
CA ASN A 10 4.36 12.22 -0.08
C ASN A 10 4.47 11.81 -1.55
N MET A 11 3.67 12.42 -2.44
CA MET A 11 3.76 12.24 -3.90
C MET A 11 5.17 12.57 -4.43
N ASP A 12 5.82 13.56 -3.81
CA ASP A 12 7.17 14.01 -4.16
C ASP A 12 8.25 12.98 -3.83
N GLU A 13 8.08 12.15 -2.79
CA GLU A 13 9.04 11.09 -2.45
C GLU A 13 9.01 9.92 -3.44
N VAL A 14 7.84 9.68 -4.05
CA VAL A 14 7.69 8.74 -5.17
C VAL A 14 8.47 9.24 -6.38
N CYS A 15 8.34 10.53 -6.69
CA CYS A 15 9.05 11.19 -7.78
C CYS A 15 10.58 11.14 -7.58
N GLU A 16 11.07 11.21 -6.34
CA GLU A 16 12.49 11.20 -5.99
C GLU A 16 13.13 9.80 -5.92
N GLY A 17 12.35 8.72 -5.99
CA GLY A 17 12.90 7.35 -6.01
C GLY A 17 13.45 6.87 -4.68
N LYS A 18 12.99 7.45 -3.57
CA LYS A 18 13.31 6.96 -2.23
C LYS A 18 12.66 5.59 -2.01
N GLU A 19 13.36 4.72 -1.28
CA GLU A 19 12.89 3.39 -0.93
C GLU A 19 11.55 3.47 -0.20
N PHE A 20 10.57 2.65 -0.58
CA PHE A 20 9.26 2.61 0.06
C PHE A 20 9.43 2.39 1.56
N SER A 21 9.02 3.39 2.35
CA SER A 21 8.94 3.28 3.79
C SER A 21 7.51 3.57 4.22
N PHE A 22 6.96 2.73 5.09
CA PHE A 22 5.63 2.96 5.61
C PHE A 22 5.66 4.24 6.46
N PRO A 23 4.81 5.25 6.16
CA PRO A 23 4.86 6.52 6.86
C PRO A 23 4.72 6.31 8.37
N LYS A 24 5.48 7.07 9.16
CA LYS A 24 5.40 6.99 10.63
C LYS A 24 3.99 7.34 11.13
N GLU A 25 3.30 8.17 10.36
CA GLU A 25 1.92 8.61 10.53
C GLU A 25 0.95 7.43 10.44
N GLU A 26 1.14 6.54 9.47
CA GLU A 26 0.30 5.36 9.31
C GLU A 26 0.52 4.36 10.46
N VAL A 27 1.76 4.22 10.97
CA VAL A 27 2.03 3.42 12.18
C VAL A 27 1.27 3.97 13.39
N LYS A 28 1.17 5.30 13.55
CA LYS A 28 0.37 5.92 14.61
C LYS A 28 -1.12 5.62 14.44
N ILE A 29 -1.63 5.68 13.21
CA ILE A 29 -3.02 5.32 12.90
C ILE A 29 -3.29 3.87 13.34
N LEU A 30 -2.40 2.94 13.03
CA LEU A 30 -2.51 1.54 13.46
C LEU A 30 -2.54 1.39 14.99
N ALA A 31 -1.70 2.14 15.71
CA ALA A 31 -1.69 2.15 17.17
C ALA A 31 -3.02 2.65 17.76
N TYR A 32 -3.58 3.74 17.22
CA TYR A 32 -4.89 4.23 17.63
C TYR A 32 -6.00 3.20 17.38
N TRP A 33 -5.99 2.54 16.22
CA TRP A 33 -6.93 1.46 15.96
C TRP A 33 -6.80 0.31 16.95
N ASN A 34 -5.58 -0.04 17.38
CA ASN A 34 -5.38 -1.08 18.38
C ASN A 34 -6.01 -0.68 19.72
N GLN A 35 -5.84 0.57 20.15
CA GLN A 35 -6.48 1.10 21.36
C GLN A 35 -8.01 1.06 21.26
N ILE A 36 -8.60 1.52 20.16
CA ILE A 36 -10.05 1.50 19.93
C ILE A 36 -10.59 0.06 19.96
N ASN A 37 -9.90 -0.87 19.30
CA ASN A 37 -10.31 -2.27 19.28
C ASN A 37 -10.21 -2.91 20.67
N ALA A 38 -9.18 -2.57 21.45
CA ALA A 38 -9.03 -3.06 22.83
C ALA A 38 -10.16 -2.55 23.72
N PHE A 39 -10.53 -1.27 23.60
CA PHE A 39 -11.67 -0.69 24.31
C PHE A 39 -12.98 -1.41 24.00
N HIS A 40 -13.28 -1.64 22.72
CA HIS A 40 -14.49 -2.35 22.32
C HIS A 40 -14.50 -3.81 22.78
N SER A 41 -13.35 -4.48 22.76
CA SER A 41 -13.21 -5.87 23.24
C SER A 41 -13.43 -5.95 24.76
N ALA A 42 -12.84 -5.01 25.53
CA ALA A 42 -13.04 -4.90 26.97
C ALA A 42 -14.49 -4.55 27.35
N SER A 43 -15.22 -3.87 26.46
CA SER A 43 -16.65 -3.56 26.62
C SER A 43 -17.58 -4.74 26.28
N GLY A 44 -17.03 -5.95 26.07
CA GLY A 44 -17.80 -7.17 25.78
C GLY A 44 -18.31 -7.28 24.33
N ARG A 45 -17.84 -6.43 23.41
CA ARG A 45 -18.25 -6.48 21.99
C ARG A 45 -17.34 -7.44 21.21
N HIS A 46 -17.92 -8.20 20.29
CA HIS A 46 -17.15 -9.00 19.35
C HIS A 46 -16.57 -8.09 18.25
N VAL A 47 -15.23 -8.06 18.14
CA VAL A 47 -14.54 -7.20 17.16
C VAL A 47 -13.76 -8.07 16.17
N THR A 48 -14.28 -8.23 14.95
CA THR A 48 -13.55 -8.91 13.88
C THR A 48 -12.52 -7.98 13.25
N ARG A 49 -11.24 -8.36 13.31
CA ARG A 49 -10.15 -7.63 12.66
C ARG A 49 -9.94 -8.17 11.25
N ARG A 50 -10.31 -7.39 10.22
CA ARG A 50 -10.03 -7.70 8.81
C ARG A 50 -9.18 -6.61 8.19
N VAL A 51 -8.08 -7.01 7.57
CA VAL A 51 -7.21 -6.17 6.76
C VAL A 51 -7.69 -6.22 5.31
N GLY A 52 -7.73 -5.07 4.67
CA GLY A 52 -8.02 -4.88 3.26
C GLY A 52 -7.03 -3.88 2.67
N TRP A 53 -6.72 -4.10 1.41
CA TRP A 53 -5.68 -3.40 0.68
C TRP A 53 -6.31 -2.57 -0.42
N ASP A 54 -5.97 -1.28 -0.49
CA ASP A 54 -6.27 -0.46 -1.65
C ASP A 54 -5.02 -0.35 -2.51
N CYS A 55 -4.89 -1.31 -3.43
CA CYS A 55 -3.76 -1.45 -4.34
C CYS A 55 -3.94 -0.65 -5.64
N HIS A 56 -5.07 0.04 -5.82
CA HIS A 56 -5.36 0.79 -7.03
C HIS A 56 -5.03 2.27 -6.86
N GLY A 57 -4.55 2.91 -7.93
CA GLY A 57 -4.40 4.35 -7.99
C GLY A 57 -3.17 4.83 -8.76
N LEU A 58 -3.18 6.13 -9.04
CA LEU A 58 -2.13 6.86 -9.76
C LEU A 58 -0.71 6.67 -9.17
N PRO A 59 -0.50 6.55 -7.84
CA PRO A 59 0.85 6.34 -7.31
C PRO A 59 1.48 5.02 -7.80
N MET A 60 0.67 3.97 -7.90
CA MET A 60 1.13 2.65 -8.32
C MET A 60 1.40 2.60 -9.83
N GLU A 61 0.50 3.19 -10.62
CA GLU A 61 0.66 3.33 -12.07
C GLU A 61 1.93 4.14 -12.40
N PHE A 62 2.15 5.25 -11.72
CA PHE A 62 3.34 6.09 -11.90
C PHE A 62 4.65 5.34 -11.61
N GLU A 63 4.67 4.50 -10.58
CA GLU A 63 5.86 3.75 -10.20
C GLU A 63 6.25 2.70 -11.25
N ILE A 64 5.25 2.06 -11.86
CA ILE A 64 5.41 1.09 -12.94
C ILE A 64 5.81 1.79 -14.23
N ASP A 65 5.16 2.91 -14.56
CA ASP A 65 5.48 3.72 -15.73
C ASP A 65 6.94 4.18 -15.68
N ARG A 66 7.41 4.64 -14.51
CA ARG A 66 8.82 4.98 -14.29
C ARG A 66 9.75 3.78 -14.47
N LYS A 67 9.40 2.63 -13.91
CA LYS A 67 10.23 1.41 -13.99
C LYS A 67 10.37 0.91 -15.44
N LEU A 68 9.30 1.03 -16.22
CA LEU A 68 9.24 0.61 -17.62
C LEU A 68 9.65 1.72 -18.60
N GLY A 69 9.93 2.93 -18.11
CA GLY A 69 10.32 4.08 -18.93
C GLY A 69 9.19 4.63 -19.82
N ILE A 70 7.94 4.38 -19.46
CA ILE A 70 6.74 4.78 -20.19
C ILE A 70 6.48 6.26 -19.92
N LYS A 71 6.27 7.04 -20.99
CA LYS A 71 5.96 8.47 -20.90
C LYS A 71 4.55 8.79 -21.37
N THR A 72 3.95 7.92 -22.18
CA THR A 72 2.63 8.15 -22.76
C THR A 72 1.72 6.95 -22.61
N ARG A 73 0.42 7.21 -22.49
CA ARG A 73 -0.62 6.17 -22.45
C ARG A 73 -0.58 5.26 -23.69
N GLN A 74 -0.18 5.79 -24.83
CA GLN A 74 -0.09 5.03 -26.08
C GLN A 74 1.02 3.97 -26.01
N GLU A 75 2.12 4.25 -25.31
CA GLU A 75 3.18 3.26 -25.05
C GLU A 75 2.69 2.16 -24.12
N VAL A 76 1.86 2.45 -23.12
CA VAL A 76 1.22 1.41 -22.27
C VAL A 76 0.37 0.46 -23.10
N ILE A 77 -0.39 0.99 -24.05
CA ILE A 77 -1.29 0.22 -24.92
C ILE A 77 -0.51 -0.55 -26.00
N ALA A 78 0.57 0.05 -26.52
CA ALA A 78 1.46 -0.59 -27.49
C ALA A 78 2.33 -1.67 -26.85
N MET A 79 2.66 -1.52 -25.57
CA MET A 79 3.25 -2.56 -24.75
C MET A 79 2.21 -3.64 -24.48
N VAL A 80 2.63 -4.90 -24.40
CA VAL A 80 1.72 -5.99 -24.09
C VAL A 80 1.16 -5.75 -22.68
N ILE A 81 -0.11 -5.36 -22.57
CA ILE A 81 -0.84 -5.13 -21.31
C ILE A 81 -0.59 -6.25 -20.28
N VAL A 82 -0.36 -7.48 -20.74
CA VAL A 82 0.02 -8.63 -19.91
C VAL A 82 1.28 -8.35 -19.09
N LYS A 83 2.35 -7.86 -19.72
CA LYS A 83 3.63 -7.55 -19.05
C LYS A 83 3.47 -6.43 -18.03
N TYR A 84 2.68 -5.41 -18.36
CA TYR A 84 2.37 -4.32 -17.42
C TYR A 84 1.64 -4.85 -16.18
N ASN A 85 0.63 -5.71 -16.38
CA ASN A 85 -0.15 -6.29 -15.30
C ASN A 85 0.65 -7.29 -14.45
N GLU A 86 1.63 -7.98 -15.03
CA GLU A 86 2.56 -8.85 -14.30
C GLU A 86 3.46 -8.03 -13.36
N GLU A 87 4.03 -6.93 -13.86
CA GLU A 87 4.82 -6.01 -13.04
C GLU A 87 3.97 -5.37 -11.92
N PHE A 88 2.74 -4.97 -12.23
CA PHE A 88 1.78 -4.45 -11.25
C PHE A 88 1.54 -5.46 -10.12
N ARG A 89 1.25 -6.72 -10.47
CA ARG A 89 1.04 -7.78 -9.48
C ARG A 89 2.28 -8.02 -8.62
N GLY A 90 3.45 -8.10 -9.23
CA GLY A 90 4.72 -8.30 -8.51
C GLY A 90 5.00 -7.17 -7.51
N MET A 91 4.72 -5.93 -7.91
CA MET A 91 4.88 -4.77 -7.05
C MET A 91 3.89 -4.78 -5.88
N VAL A 92 2.61 -5.11 -6.12
CA VAL A 92 1.62 -5.29 -5.04
C VAL A 92 2.06 -6.35 -4.04
N THR A 93 2.50 -7.52 -4.52
CA THR A 93 2.96 -8.61 -3.63
C THR A 93 4.14 -8.17 -2.77
N ARG A 94 5.11 -7.45 -3.35
CA ARG A 94 6.25 -6.92 -2.59
C ARG A 94 5.82 -5.98 -1.47
N TYR A 95 4.94 -5.02 -1.76
CA TYR A 95 4.50 -4.06 -0.75
C TYR A 95 3.63 -4.66 0.34
N VAL A 96 2.78 -5.63 -0.02
CA VAL A 96 2.03 -6.42 0.97
C VAL A 96 2.99 -7.12 1.94
N ALA A 97 4.06 -7.73 1.44
CA ALA A 97 5.04 -8.42 2.29
C ALA A 97 5.82 -7.48 3.21
N GLU A 98 6.25 -6.31 2.71
CA GLU A 98 6.93 -5.29 3.54
C GLU A 98 6.00 -4.73 4.62
N TRP A 99 4.71 -4.60 4.31
CA TRP A 99 3.72 -4.15 5.27
C TRP A 99 3.42 -5.19 6.34
N GLU A 100 3.32 -6.47 5.97
CA GLU A 100 3.11 -7.57 6.92
C GLU A 100 4.18 -7.56 8.01
N LYS A 101 5.45 -7.38 7.62
CA LYS A 101 6.57 -7.24 8.58
C LYS A 101 6.37 -6.08 9.54
N SER A 102 5.91 -4.93 9.03
CA SER A 102 5.67 -3.73 9.84
C SER A 102 4.54 -3.91 10.84
N MET A 103 3.48 -4.62 10.44
CA MET A 103 2.35 -4.97 11.31
C MET A 103 2.71 -5.97 12.39
N THR A 104 3.40 -7.07 12.05
CA THR A 104 3.81 -8.09 13.02
C THR A 104 4.70 -7.51 14.11
N ARG A 105 5.50 -6.49 13.80
CA ARG A 105 6.36 -5.80 14.77
C ARG A 105 5.59 -4.87 15.72
N THR A 106 4.42 -4.37 15.31
CA THR A 106 3.65 -3.36 16.07
C THR A 106 2.48 -3.98 16.87
N GLY A 107 2.11 -5.23 16.58
CA GLY A 107 1.14 -6.02 17.33
C GLY A 107 1.76 -6.74 18.51
#